data_AF-B8GG12-F1
#
_entry.id   AF-B8GG12-F1
#
_cell.length_a   1.000
_cell.length_b   1.000
_cell.length_c   1.000
_cell.angle_alpha   90.00
_cell.angle_beta   90.00
_cell.angle_gamma   90.00
#
_symmetry.space_group_name_H-M   'P 1'
#
loop_
_entity.id
_entity.type
_entity.pdbx_description
1 polymer ?
#
loop_
_entity_poly.entity_id
_entity_poly.type
_entity_poly.pdbx_seq_one_letter_code
_entity_poly.pdbx_strand_id
1 'polypeptide(L)'
;MHPGIQTADTRKPLTPAVPYRNCPILISVGILGKKWTLLILRDIGLLKINRFNQILRSLPGLTPRVLTLRLHELEAEGLIRAVMIHDTARIVEWELTDKGMDTIPILMSFIAFSARWYPDEVFMDQRARDLDEIYPQIHSLKDLG
;
A
#
# COMPACT_ATOMS: atom_id res chain seq x y z
N MET A 1 -0.06 23.41 -35.48
CA MET A 1 0.72 24.28 -34.59
C MET A 1 0.56 23.73 -33.18
N HIS A 2 1.56 22.99 -32.66
CA HIS A 2 1.55 22.52 -31.29
C HIS A 2 2.07 23.62 -30.36
N PRO A 3 1.34 23.98 -29.28
CA PRO A 3 1.89 24.83 -28.24
C PRO A 3 3.06 24.12 -27.57
N GLY A 4 4.23 24.76 -27.58
CA GLY A 4 5.45 24.22 -26.99
C GLY A 4 5.26 23.95 -25.50
N ILE A 5 5.51 22.70 -25.11
CA ILE A 5 5.66 22.30 -23.72
C ILE A 5 6.87 23.06 -23.18
N GLN A 6 6.64 24.06 -22.33
CA GLN A 6 7.71 24.68 -21.55
C GLN A 6 8.32 23.60 -20.67
N THR A 7 9.54 23.17 -21.00
CA THR A 7 10.30 22.23 -20.18
C THR A 7 10.66 22.95 -18.90
N ALA A 8 9.97 22.62 -17.80
CA ALA A 8 10.33 23.09 -16.47
C ALA A 8 11.81 22.78 -16.21
N ASP A 9 12.57 23.78 -15.73
CA ASP A 9 13.99 23.62 -15.39
C ASP A 9 14.13 22.63 -14.23
N THR A 10 14.46 21.38 -14.55
CA THR A 10 14.59 20.25 -13.63
C THR A 10 15.73 20.40 -12.62
N ARG A 11 16.55 21.45 -12.74
CA ARG A 11 17.66 21.74 -11.83
C ARG A 11 17.24 22.51 -10.57
N LYS A 12 16.03 23.08 -10.54
CA LYS A 12 15.55 23.78 -9.34
C LYS A 12 15.05 22.75 -8.31
N PRO A 13 15.51 22.82 -7.04
CA PRO A 13 15.04 21.90 -6.02
C PRO A 13 13.54 22.07 -5.76
N LEU A 14 12.85 20.96 -5.54
CA LEU A 14 11.47 20.98 -5.06
C LEU A 14 11.46 21.56 -3.65
N THR A 15 10.83 22.72 -3.50
CA THR A 15 10.73 23.43 -2.23
C THR A 15 9.26 23.53 -1.84
N PRO A 16 8.89 23.13 -0.61
CA PRO A 16 7.50 23.22 -0.19
C PRO A 16 7.12 24.68 0.03
N ALA A 17 5.89 25.05 -0.35
CA ALA A 17 5.35 26.39 -0.10
C ALA A 17 5.12 26.66 1.40
N VAL A 18 5.01 25.59 2.20
CA VAL A 18 4.81 25.63 3.65
C VAL A 18 5.97 24.90 4.34
N PRO A 19 6.60 25.48 5.38
CA PRO A 19 7.71 24.82 6.07
C PRO A 19 7.24 23.57 6.82
N TYR A 20 8.05 22.52 6.77
CA TYR A 20 7.82 21.31 7.56
C TYR A 20 8.40 21.45 8.97
N ARG A 21 7.65 20.97 9.97
CA ARG A 21 8.19 20.82 11.33
C ARG A 21 9.18 19.67 11.43
N ASN A 22 8.92 18.56 10.73
CA ASN A 22 9.76 17.36 10.65
C ASN A 22 9.74 16.84 9.20
N CYS A 23 10.72 16.02 8.81
CA CYS A 23 10.74 15.41 7.47
C CYS A 23 9.50 14.51 7.26
N PRO A 24 8.59 14.81 6.31
CA PRO A 24 7.36 14.05 6.13
C PRO A 24 7.63 12.59 5.73
N ILE A 25 8.66 12.35 4.89
CA ILE A 25 9.06 10.99 4.50
C ILE A 25 9.50 10.18 5.72
N LEU A 26 10.30 10.77 6.62
CA LEU A 26 10.77 10.08 7.82
C LEU A 26 9.60 9.68 8.72
N ILE A 27 8.61 10.56 8.88
CA ILE A 27 7.40 10.27 9.65
C ILE A 27 6.61 9.11 9.01
N SER A 28 6.35 9.16 7.70
CA SER A 28 5.62 8.11 7.00
C SER A 28 6.35 6.76 7.02
N VAL A 29 7.67 6.75 6.82
CA VAL A 29 8.50 5.53 6.85
C VAL A 29 8.58 4.96 8.27
N GLY A 30 8.56 5.80 9.31
CA GLY A 30 8.50 5.33 10.70
C GLY A 30 7.31 4.41 10.99
N ILE A 31 6.21 4.58 10.24
CA ILE A 31 5.00 3.76 10.35
C ILE A 31 4.98 2.68 9.27
N LEU A 32 5.04 3.09 8.01
CA LEU A 32 4.82 2.21 6.85
C LEU A 32 6.06 1.38 6.48
N GLY A 33 7.26 1.87 6.79
CA GLY A 33 8.52 1.20 6.48
C GLY A 33 8.87 0.04 7.41
N LYS A 34 8.10 -0.18 8.48
CA LYS A 34 8.27 -1.35 9.34
C LYS A 34 8.01 -2.63 8.53
N LYS A 35 8.86 -3.64 8.70
CA LYS A 35 8.75 -4.91 7.97
C LYS A 35 7.34 -5.49 8.11
N TRP A 36 6.80 -5.97 7.00
CA TRP A 36 5.44 -6.54 6.84
C TRP A 36 4.28 -5.54 6.80
N THR A 37 4.43 -4.29 7.27
CA THR A 37 3.33 -3.32 7.32
C THR A 37 2.63 -3.15 5.97
N LEU A 38 3.36 -2.75 4.93
CA LEU A 38 2.78 -2.54 3.60
C LEU A 38 2.23 -3.84 2.98
N LEU A 39 2.82 -4.99 3.30
CA LEU A 39 2.35 -6.28 2.78
C LEU A 39 1.03 -6.72 3.44
N ILE A 40 0.86 -6.48 4.74
CA ILE A 40 -0.40 -6.72 5.45
C ILE A 40 -1.50 -5.77 4.94
N LEU A 41 -1.18 -4.49 4.75
CA LEU A 41 -2.12 -3.50 4.21
C LEU A 41 -2.53 -3.84 2.76
N ARG A 42 -1.57 -4.31 1.94
CA ARG A 42 -1.85 -4.84 0.58
C ARG A 42 -2.81 -6.01 0.63
N ASP A 43 -2.57 -6.97 1.51
CA ASP A 43 -3.41 -8.17 1.62
C ASP A 43 -4.86 -7.81 1.98
N ILE A 44 -5.05 -6.94 2.98
CA ILE A 44 -6.38 -6.49 3.40
C ILE A 44 -7.05 -5.63 2.32
N GLY A 45 -6.34 -4.62 1.81
CA GLY A 45 -6.91 -3.59 0.94
C GLY A 45 -7.14 -4.06 -0.50
N LEU A 46 -6.15 -4.72 -1.09
CA LEU A 46 -6.13 -5.07 -2.51
C LEU A 46 -6.52 -6.53 -2.77
N LEU A 47 -6.03 -7.46 -1.95
CA LEU A 47 -6.29 -8.90 -2.16
C LEU A 47 -7.53 -9.40 -1.41
N LYS A 48 -8.11 -8.57 -0.54
CA LYS A 48 -9.22 -8.92 0.36
C LYS A 48 -8.91 -10.14 1.24
N ILE A 49 -7.63 -10.34 1.55
CA ILE A 49 -7.11 -11.31 2.51
C ILE A 49 -7.11 -10.63 3.87
N ASN A 50 -8.17 -10.85 4.64
CA ASN A 50 -8.47 -10.08 5.84
C ASN A 50 -8.62 -10.93 7.12
N ARG A 51 -8.41 -12.24 7.05
CA ARG A 51 -8.42 -13.13 8.22
C ARG A 51 -7.00 -13.54 8.61
N PHE A 52 -6.79 -13.79 9.90
CA PHE A 52 -5.45 -14.00 10.48
C PHE A 52 -4.69 -15.12 9.76
N ASN A 53 -5.32 -16.28 9.66
CA ASN A 53 -4.72 -17.45 9.02
C ASN A 53 -4.54 -17.29 7.50
N GLN A 54 -5.32 -16.43 6.85
CA GLN A 54 -5.14 -16.15 5.43
C GLN A 54 -3.94 -15.21 5.22
N ILE A 55 -3.83 -14.14 6.01
CA ILE A 55 -2.69 -13.20 5.99
C ILE A 55 -1.38 -13.94 6.32
N LEU A 56 -1.41 -14.84 7.31
CA LEU A 56 -0.24 -15.62 7.66
C LEU A 56 0.23 -16.52 6.51
N ARG A 57 -0.70 -17.10 5.75
CA ARG A 57 -0.38 -17.97 4.59
C ARG A 57 0.09 -17.19 3.37
N SER A 58 -0.40 -15.97 3.15
CA SER A 58 0.02 -15.13 2.02
C SER A 58 1.42 -14.53 2.20
N LEU A 59 1.97 -14.55 3.41
CA LEU A 59 3.27 -13.94 3.75
C LEU A 59 4.27 -14.97 4.30
N PRO A 60 4.90 -15.80 3.45
CA PRO A 60 5.94 -16.73 3.87
C PRO A 60 7.05 -16.03 4.67
N GLY A 61 7.40 -16.61 5.83
CA GLY A 61 8.41 -16.06 6.74
C GLY A 61 7.87 -15.07 7.79
N LEU A 62 6.60 -14.66 7.69
CA LEU A 62 5.90 -13.98 8.78
C LEU A 62 5.45 -15.02 9.82
N THR A 63 5.81 -14.81 11.09
CA THR A 63 5.40 -15.71 12.18
C THR A 63 4.08 -15.24 12.80
N PRO A 64 3.28 -16.15 13.42
CA PRO A 64 2.05 -15.77 14.11
C PRO A 64 2.26 -14.67 15.14
N ARG A 65 3.32 -14.78 15.95
CA ARG A 65 3.67 -13.78 16.97
C ARG A 65 3.93 -12.40 16.36
N VAL A 66 4.67 -12.34 15.26
CA VAL A 66 4.96 -11.07 14.58
C VAL A 66 3.69 -10.52 13.92
N LEU A 67 2.85 -11.36 13.32
CA LEU A 67 1.57 -10.93 12.75
C LEU A 67 0.65 -10.32 13.82
N THR A 68 0.49 -10.97 14.98
CA THR A 68 -0.29 -10.41 16.10
C THR A 68 0.25 -9.04 16.53
N LEU A 69 1.57 -8.89 16.68
CA LEU A 69 2.18 -7.61 17.03
C LEU A 69 1.91 -6.54 15.94
N ARG A 70 2.06 -6.91 14.66
CA ARG A 70 1.81 -5.97 13.54
C ARG A 70 0.36 -5.53 13.49
N LEU A 71 -0.60 -6.45 13.60
CA LEU A 71 -2.02 -6.12 13.57
C LEU A 71 -2.40 -5.18 14.72
N HIS A 72 -1.91 -5.45 15.95
CA HIS A 72 -2.11 -4.56 17.08
C HIS A 72 -1.52 -3.16 16.84
N GLU A 73 -0.30 -3.07 16.28
CA GLU A 73 0.28 -1.76 15.94
C GLU A 73 -0.50 -1.03 14.85
N LEU A 74 -1.00 -1.73 13.84
CA LEU A 74 -1.82 -1.13 12.78
C LEU A 74 -3.18 -0.64 13.29
N GLU A 75 -3.80 -1.37 14.22
CA GLU A 75 -5.01 -0.91 14.92
C GLU A 75 -4.73 0.31 15.79
N ALA A 76 -3.64 0.30 16.56
CA ALA A 76 -3.24 1.43 17.40
C ALA A 76 -2.90 2.69 16.59
N GLU A 77 -2.30 2.52 15.40
CA GLU A 77 -2.07 3.59 14.43
C GLU A 77 -3.35 4.01 13.70
N GLY A 78 -4.47 3.32 13.90
CA GLY A 78 -5.75 3.59 13.27
C GLY A 78 -5.74 3.35 11.77
N LEU A 79 -4.89 2.45 11.26
CA LEU A 79 -4.83 2.05 9.84
C LEU A 79 -5.81 0.92 9.51
N ILE A 80 -6.09 0.06 10.49
CA ILE A 80 -7.05 -1.04 10.35
C ILE A 80 -8.00 -1.08 11.55
N ARG A 81 -9.13 -1.77 11.39
CA ARG A 81 -10.07 -2.11 12.46
C ARG A 81 -10.48 -3.58 12.38
N ALA A 82 -10.65 -4.23 13.53
CA ALA A 82 -11.25 -5.56 13.63
C ALA A 82 -12.79 -5.48 13.51
N VAL A 83 -13.36 -6.39 12.72
CA VAL A 83 -14.80 -6.58 12.53
C VAL A 83 -15.16 -8.01 12.91
N MET A 84 -16.15 -8.18 13.79
CA MET A 84 -16.67 -9.49 14.18
C MET A 84 -17.83 -9.90 13.27
N ILE A 85 -17.72 -11.05 12.64
CA ILE A 85 -18.82 -11.64 11.85
C ILE A 85 -19.64 -12.58 12.76
N HIS A 86 -20.94 -12.35 12.86
CA HIS A 86 -21.87 -13.19 13.62
C HIS A 86 -22.37 -14.37 12.76
N ASP A 87 -22.14 -15.61 13.22
CA ASP A 87 -23.12 -16.72 13.28
C ASP A 87 -22.48 -18.01 13.82
N THR A 88 -21.15 -18.14 13.75
CA THR A 88 -20.45 -19.35 14.21
C THR A 88 -19.05 -18.97 14.69
N ALA A 89 -18.88 -18.87 16.01
CA ALA A 89 -17.60 -18.61 16.70
C ALA A 89 -16.73 -17.47 16.10
N ARG A 90 -17.10 -16.21 16.38
CA ARG A 90 -16.27 -14.98 16.35
C ARG A 90 -15.07 -14.99 15.38
N ILE A 91 -15.34 -15.05 14.08
CA ILE A 91 -14.28 -14.77 13.11
C ILE A 91 -14.02 -13.27 13.12
N VAL A 92 -12.76 -12.90 13.34
CA VAL A 92 -12.27 -11.52 13.23
C VAL A 92 -11.71 -11.32 11.83
N GLU A 93 -12.27 -10.35 11.12
CA GLU A 93 -11.72 -9.80 9.89
C GLU A 93 -11.13 -8.41 10.16
N TRP A 94 -10.07 -8.05 9.46
CA TRP A 94 -9.54 -6.69 9.49
C TRP A 94 -9.97 -5.91 8.25
N GLU A 95 -10.41 -4.69 8.46
CA GLU A 95 -10.73 -3.75 7.39
C GLU A 95 -9.82 -2.53 7.48
N LEU A 96 -9.48 -1.92 6.35
CA LEU A 96 -8.82 -0.62 6.34
C LEU A 96 -9.77 0.45 6.89
N THR A 97 -9.25 1.35 7.72
CA THR A 97 -9.91 2.62 8.04
C THR A 97 -9.70 3.61 6.91
N ASP A 98 -10.27 4.82 6.99
CA ASP A 98 -10.01 5.89 6.03
C ASP A 98 -8.50 6.19 5.91
N LYS A 99 -7.79 6.30 7.05
CA LYS A 99 -6.32 6.44 7.08
C LYS A 99 -5.61 5.23 6.45
N GLY A 100 -6.16 4.04 6.59
CA GLY A 100 -5.66 2.83 5.93
C GLY A 100 -5.86 2.88 4.41
N MET A 101 -7.01 3.36 3.95
CA MET A 101 -7.33 3.52 2.53
C MET A 101 -6.38 4.50 1.84
N ASP A 102 -5.92 5.56 2.54
CA ASP A 102 -4.89 6.47 2.03
C ASP A 102 -3.53 5.80 1.72
N THR A 103 -3.32 4.55 2.19
CA THR A 103 -2.12 3.78 1.83
C THR A 103 -2.21 3.10 0.47
N ILE A 104 -3.41 2.99 -0.11
CA ILE A 104 -3.62 2.34 -1.41
C ILE A 104 -2.82 3.02 -2.52
N PRO A 105 -2.85 4.35 -2.71
CA PRO A 105 -2.03 5.02 -3.72
C PRO A 105 -0.52 4.80 -3.53
N ILE A 106 -0.06 4.64 -2.28
CA ILE A 106 1.35 4.35 -1.98
C ILE A 106 1.70 2.93 -2.45
N LEU A 107 0.85 1.94 -2.16
CA LEU A 107 1.02 0.57 -2.64
C LEU A 107 1.02 0.51 -4.17
N MET A 108 0.10 1.22 -4.81
CA MET A 108 0.06 1.30 -6.28
C MET A 108 1.33 1.93 -6.85
N SER A 109 1.88 2.94 -6.18
CA SER A 109 3.15 3.56 -6.58
C SER A 109 4.33 2.58 -6.48
N PHE A 110 4.36 1.73 -5.44
CA PHE A 110 5.36 0.66 -5.35
C PHE A 110 5.21 -0.36 -6.48
N ILE A 111 3.98 -0.79 -6.78
CA ILE A 111 3.72 -1.73 -7.87
C ILE A 111 4.16 -1.16 -9.22
N ALA A 112 3.80 0.10 -9.50
CA ALA A 112 4.20 0.77 -10.73
C ALA A 112 5.73 0.87 -10.87
N PHE A 113 6.41 1.22 -9.78
CA PHE A 113 7.85 1.33 -9.75
C PHE A 113 8.52 -0.03 -10.05
N SER A 114 8.10 -1.09 -9.36
CA SER A 114 8.67 -2.42 -9.57
C SER A 114 8.35 -2.97 -10.95
N ALA A 115 7.12 -2.75 -11.44
CA ALA A 115 6.71 -3.19 -12.77
C ALA A 115 7.51 -2.53 -13.89
N ARG A 116 7.91 -1.27 -13.72
CA ARG A 116 8.73 -0.55 -14.71
C ARG A 116 10.20 -0.95 -14.65
N TRP A 117 10.78 -1.05 -13.46
CA TRP A 117 12.24 -1.10 -13.29
C TRP A 117 12.80 -2.48 -12.96
N TYR A 118 11.96 -3.41 -12.49
CA TYR A 118 12.35 -4.77 -12.12
C TYR A 118 11.41 -5.80 -12.77
N PRO A 119 11.14 -5.72 -14.09
CA PRO A 119 10.14 -6.57 -14.71
C PRO A 119 10.53 -8.06 -14.72
N ASP A 120 11.82 -8.36 -14.66
CA ASP A 120 12.38 -9.71 -14.57
C ASP A 120 12.13 -10.38 -13.20
N GLU A 121 12.02 -9.59 -12.14
CA GLU A 121 11.66 -10.05 -10.80
C GLU A 121 10.13 -10.08 -10.59
N VAL A 122 9.39 -9.25 -11.34
CA VAL A 122 7.94 -9.07 -11.15
C VAL A 122 7.09 -9.93 -12.09
N PHE A 123 7.49 -10.11 -13.35
CA PHE A 123 6.68 -10.75 -14.39
C PHE A 123 7.39 -11.94 -15.02
N MET A 124 6.63 -13.01 -15.27
CA MET A 124 7.15 -14.23 -15.90
C MET A 124 7.67 -13.99 -17.34
N ASP A 125 7.10 -13.03 -18.05
CA ASP A 125 7.53 -12.63 -19.40
C ASP A 125 8.63 -11.56 -19.40
N GLN A 126 9.07 -11.13 -18.21
CA GLN A 126 10.12 -10.14 -17.98
C GLN A 126 9.88 -8.78 -18.65
N ARG A 127 8.63 -8.46 -19.02
CA ARG A 127 8.29 -7.19 -19.68
C ARG A 127 7.77 -6.15 -18.71
N ALA A 128 8.27 -4.92 -18.85
CA ALA A 128 7.72 -3.77 -18.15
C ALA A 128 6.27 -3.50 -18.56
N ARG A 129 5.46 -3.07 -17.59
CA ARG A 129 4.03 -2.78 -17.73
C ARG A 129 3.66 -1.53 -16.93
N ASP A 130 2.71 -0.76 -17.44
CA ASP A 130 2.06 0.30 -16.68
C ASP A 130 0.88 -0.26 -15.84
N LEU A 131 0.39 0.51 -14.86
CA LEU A 131 -0.63 0.03 -13.90
C LEU A 131 -1.97 -0.35 -14.54
N ASP A 132 -2.34 0.29 -15.65
CA ASP A 132 -3.55 0.01 -16.41
C ASP A 132 -3.48 -1.32 -17.16
N GLU A 133 -2.28 -1.74 -17.59
CA GLU A 133 -2.06 -3.09 -18.12
C GLU A 133 -2.15 -4.15 -17.01
N ILE A 134 -1.64 -3.85 -15.81
CA ILE A 134 -1.60 -4.78 -14.68
C ILE A 134 -2.98 -4.92 -14.02
N TYR A 135 -3.69 -3.81 -13.87
CA TYR A 135 -5.01 -3.73 -13.25
C TYR A 135 -5.95 -2.93 -14.16
N PRO A 136 -6.57 -3.57 -15.17
CA PRO A 136 -7.50 -2.89 -16.07
C PRO A 136 -8.65 -2.18 -15.32
N GLN A 137 -9.06 -2.72 -14.17
CA GLN A 137 -10.08 -2.17 -13.28
C GLN A 137 -9.61 -1.00 -12.39
N ILE A 138 -8.35 -0.57 -12.46
CA ILE A 138 -7.79 0.46 -11.57
C ILE A 138 -8.51 1.81 -11.70
N HIS A 139 -9.10 2.08 -12.87
CA HIS A 139 -9.90 3.28 -13.09
C HIS A 139 -11.14 3.34 -12.17
N SER A 140 -11.68 2.19 -11.77
CA SER A 140 -12.77 2.08 -10.79
C SER A 140 -12.29 2.12 -9.33
N LEU A 141 -10.99 1.99 -9.07
CA LEU A 141 -10.40 2.12 -7.72
C LEU A 141 -10.07 3.57 -7.36
N LYS A 142 -9.96 4.46 -8.36
CA LYS A 142 -9.76 5.91 -8.14
C LYS A 142 -10.99 6.60 -7.53
N ASP A 143 -12.15 5.94 -7.57
CA ASP A 143 -13.42 6.42 -6.98
C ASP A 143 -13.62 5.96 -5.51
N LEU A 144 -12.65 5.23 -4.94
CA LEU A 144 -12.69 4.66 -3.59
C LEU A 144 -11.87 5.45 -2.54
N GLY A 145 -11.46 6.67 -2.89
CA GLY A 145 -10.74 7.62 -2.01
C GLY A 145 -11.33 9.01 -2.10
#